data_AF-A0A4Q3MHG2-F1
#
_entry.id   AF-A0A4Q3MHG2-F1
#
_cell.length_a   1.000
_cell.length_b   1.000
_cell.length_c   1.000
_cell.angle_alpha   90.00
_cell.angle_beta   90.00
_cell.angle_gamma   90.00
#
_symmetry.space_group_name_H-M   'P 1'
#
loop_
_entity.id
_entity.type
_entity.pdbx_description
1 polymer ?
#
loop_
_entity_poly.entity_id
_entity_poly.type
_entity_poly.pdbx_seq_one_letter_code
_entity_poly.pdbx_strand_id
1 'polypeptide(L)'
;MQKNSSPRSVKPPRASPAPQVIEELRPGQSIELLKELHILTREGKLNQDTRRKLKQVYHLYQFIAPLLEEVSAGGNTFALADHGAGKSYLVFILYDL
;
A
#
# COMPACT_ATOMS: atom_id res chain seq x y z
N MET A 1 5.31 50.09 30.39
CA MET A 1 4.64 48.92 29.80
C MET A 1 5.37 48.50 28.53
N GLN A 2 6.37 47.62 28.64
CA GLN A 2 7.08 47.07 27.48
C GLN A 2 6.47 45.70 27.15
N LYS A 3 5.97 45.56 25.92
CA LYS A 3 5.23 44.37 25.44
C LYS A 3 6.23 43.31 24.98
N ASN A 4 6.19 42.13 25.61
CA ASN A 4 6.92 40.94 25.17
C ASN A 4 6.33 40.41 23.86
N SER A 5 7.10 40.41 22.79
CA SER A 5 6.77 39.71 21.54
C SER A 5 7.50 38.37 21.48
N SER A 6 6.79 37.30 21.82
CA SER A 6 7.26 35.91 21.65
C SER A 6 7.40 35.57 20.15
N PRO A 7 8.44 34.82 19.73
CA PRO A 7 8.60 34.40 18.35
C PRO A 7 7.57 33.31 18.01
N ARG A 8 6.81 33.55 16.93
CA ARG A 8 5.79 32.65 16.40
C ARG A 8 6.48 31.40 15.83
N SER A 9 6.25 30.24 16.44
CA SER A 9 6.75 28.95 15.94
C SER A 9 6.20 28.70 14.54
N VAL A 10 7.08 28.71 13.54
CA VAL A 10 6.74 28.31 12.17
C VAL A 10 6.70 26.79 12.14
N LYS A 11 5.49 26.25 12.03
CA LYS A 11 5.26 24.81 11.88
C LYS A 11 5.82 24.39 10.51
N PRO A 12 6.71 23.37 10.42
CA PRO A 12 7.25 22.94 9.14
C PRO A 12 6.13 22.45 8.22
N PRO A 13 6.27 22.62 6.89
CA PRO A 13 5.26 22.19 5.94
C PRO A 13 5.08 20.68 6.07
N ARG A 14 3.82 20.23 6.20
CA ARG A 14 3.46 18.81 6.14
C ARG A 14 3.97 18.28 4.80
N ALA A 15 4.91 17.34 4.85
CA ALA A 15 5.33 16.58 3.69
C ALA A 15 4.09 16.04 2.94
N SER A 16 4.06 16.29 1.63
CA SER A 16 3.02 15.83 0.73
C SER A 16 2.81 14.32 0.89
N PRO A 17 1.57 13.82 1.04
CA PRO A 17 1.34 12.39 1.02
C PRO A 17 1.41 11.93 -0.44
N ALA A 18 2.48 11.22 -0.81
CA ALA A 18 2.50 10.41 -2.04
C ALA A 18 2.90 8.97 -1.68
N PRO A 19 2.40 7.94 -2.40
CA PRO A 19 1.51 8.01 -3.56
C PRO A 19 0.08 7.54 -3.21
N GLN A 20 -0.89 8.04 -3.97
CA GLN A 20 -2.23 7.46 -4.06
C GLN A 20 -2.14 6.14 -4.84
N VAL A 21 -1.55 5.10 -4.25
CA VAL A 21 -1.35 3.81 -4.93
C VAL A 21 -2.61 2.97 -4.85
N ILE A 22 -3.71 3.35 -5.50
CA ILE A 22 -4.68 2.38 -6.05
C ILE A 22 -5.37 3.00 -7.27
N GLU A 23 -4.70 2.96 -8.40
CA GLU A 23 -5.21 3.16 -9.76
C GLU A 23 -4.53 2.03 -10.55
N GLU A 24 -5.18 1.05 -11.16
CA GLU A 24 -6.58 0.73 -11.47
C GLU A 24 -6.75 -0.79 -11.20
N LEU A 25 -7.98 -1.27 -11.01
CA LEU A 25 -8.23 -2.72 -10.93
C LEU A 25 -7.72 -3.38 -12.21
N ARG A 26 -6.94 -4.46 -12.11
CA ARG A 26 -6.37 -5.12 -13.29
C ARG A 26 -7.50 -5.62 -14.22
N PRO A 27 -7.28 -5.60 -15.55
CA PRO A 27 -8.24 -6.16 -16.50
C PRO A 27 -8.62 -7.60 -16.12
N GLY A 28 -9.92 -7.88 -16.01
CA GLY A 28 -10.45 -9.21 -15.66
C GLY A 28 -10.87 -9.39 -14.20
N GLN A 29 -10.62 -8.42 -13.31
CA GLN A 29 -11.14 -8.48 -11.94
C GLN A 29 -12.66 -8.21 -11.88
N SER A 30 -13.40 -9.09 -11.19
CA SER A 30 -14.86 -8.94 -11.03
C SER A 30 -15.20 -7.86 -9.99
N ILE A 31 -15.72 -6.73 -10.46
CA ILE A 31 -16.11 -5.60 -9.60
C ILE A 31 -17.18 -6.00 -8.57
N GLU A 32 -18.16 -6.80 -8.98
CA GLU A 32 -19.25 -7.24 -8.10
C GLU A 32 -18.71 -8.12 -6.97
N LEU A 33 -17.80 -9.06 -7.28
CA LEU A 33 -17.12 -9.86 -6.27
C LEU A 33 -16.30 -9.00 -5.31
N LEU A 34 -15.58 -7.99 -5.82
CA LEU A 34 -14.79 -7.10 -4.98
C LEU A 34 -15.65 -6.24 -4.03
N LYS A 35 -16.89 -5.92 -4.41
CA LYS A 35 -17.88 -5.30 -3.53
C LYS A 35 -18.40 -6.27 -2.47
N GLU A 36 -18.74 -7.51 -2.85
CA GLU A 36 -19.20 -8.55 -1.92
C GLU A 36 -18.15 -8.91 -0.86
N LEU A 37 -16.87 -8.90 -1.25
CA LEU A 37 -15.74 -9.12 -0.34
C LEU A 37 -15.41 -7.89 0.53
N HIS A 38 -16.17 -6.80 0.41
CA HIS A 38 -15.93 -5.51 1.08
C HIS A 38 -14.55 -4.89 0.80
N ILE A 39 -13.90 -5.31 -0.29
CA ILE A 39 -12.68 -4.68 -0.77
C ILE A 39 -13.03 -3.30 -1.35
N LEU A 40 -14.11 -3.24 -2.12
CA LEU A 40 -14.71 -2.01 -2.60
C LEU A 40 -15.95 -1.64 -1.77
N THR A 41 -16.27 -0.35 -1.76
CA THR A 41 -17.55 0.20 -1.32
C THR A 41 -18.60 -0.06 -2.40
N ARG A 42 -19.88 0.17 -2.08
CA ARG A 42 -20.98 0.08 -3.05
C ARG A 42 -20.76 0.97 -4.28
N GLU A 43 -20.09 2.10 -4.10
CA GLU A 43 -19.71 3.06 -5.14
C GLU A 43 -18.49 2.63 -5.99
N GLY A 44 -17.93 1.44 -5.72
CA GLY A 44 -16.75 0.93 -6.43
C GLY A 44 -15.43 1.55 -5.98
N LYS A 45 -15.41 2.36 -4.92
CA LYS A 45 -14.17 2.92 -4.34
C LYS A 45 -13.57 1.94 -3.35
N LEU A 46 -12.26 1.99 -3.11
CA LEU A 46 -11.66 1.11 -2.11
C LEU A 46 -12.13 1.40 -0.68
N ASN A 47 -12.50 0.36 0.06
CA ASN A 47 -12.89 0.44 1.47
C ASN A 47 -11.74 0.95 2.35
N GLN A 48 -12.03 1.74 3.39
CA GLN A 48 -11.03 2.30 4.29
C GLN A 48 -10.20 1.23 5.03
N ASP A 49 -10.80 0.13 5.47
CA ASP A 49 -10.09 -0.97 6.13
C ASP A 49 -9.10 -1.63 5.15
N THR A 50 -9.56 -1.95 3.95
CA THR A 50 -8.72 -2.45 2.85
C THR A 50 -7.57 -1.49 2.56
N ARG A 51 -7.84 -0.17 2.52
CA ARG A 51 -6.82 0.85 2.27
C ARG A 51 -5.77 0.87 3.37
N ARG A 52 -6.19 0.77 4.64
CA ARG A 52 -5.29 0.71 5.79
C ARG A 52 -4.41 -0.54 5.74
N LYS A 53 -4.99 -1.69 5.40
CA LYS A 53 -4.27 -2.96 5.24
C LYS A 53 -3.27 -2.91 4.10
N LEU A 54 -3.71 -2.47 2.91
CA LEU A 54 -2.82 -2.32 1.76
C LEU A 54 -1.65 -1.39 2.05
N LYS A 55 -1.86 -0.28 2.77
CA LYS A 55 -0.75 0.58 3.18
C LYS A 55 0.32 -0.18 3.98
N GLN A 56 -0.09 -1.04 4.92
CA GLN A 56 0.85 -1.84 5.71
C GLN A 56 1.57 -2.87 4.85
N VAL A 57 0.83 -3.57 3.97
CA VAL A 57 1.42 -4.59 3.09
C VAL A 57 2.36 -3.95 2.08
N TYR A 58 2.05 -2.75 1.56
CA TYR A 58 2.94 -2.00 0.68
C TYR A 58 4.25 -1.62 1.36
N HIS A 59 4.23 -1.24 2.64
CA HIS A 59 5.47 -0.99 3.37
C HIS A 59 6.33 -2.26 3.48
N LEU A 60 5.70 -3.43 3.74
CA LEU A 60 6.40 -4.70 3.74
C LEU A 60 6.96 -5.03 2.35
N TYR A 61 6.17 -4.86 1.30
CA TYR A 61 6.58 -5.07 -0.08
C TYR A 61 7.79 -4.19 -0.45
N GLN A 62 7.73 -2.88 -0.19
CA GLN A 62 8.83 -1.96 -0.46
C GLN A 62 10.12 -2.34 0.28
N PHE A 63 9.99 -2.94 1.46
CA PHE A 63 11.13 -3.44 2.21
C PHE A 63 11.74 -4.71 1.59
N ILE A 64 10.92 -5.67 1.13
CA ILE A 64 11.41 -6.95 0.60
C ILE A 64 11.75 -6.89 -0.90
N ALA A 65 11.17 -5.96 -1.66
CA ALA A 65 11.32 -5.92 -3.13
C ALA A 65 12.78 -5.86 -3.59
N PRO A 66 13.67 -5.02 -3.00
CA PRO A 66 15.08 -5.02 -3.40
C PRO A 66 15.77 -6.37 -3.14
N LEU A 67 15.41 -7.06 -2.05
CA LEU A 67 15.97 -8.38 -1.74
C LEU A 67 15.52 -9.44 -2.76
N LEU A 68 14.27 -9.37 -3.20
CA LEU A 68 13.74 -10.25 -4.24
C LEU A 68 14.43 -9.98 -5.59
N GLU A 69 14.70 -8.72 -5.92
CA GLU A 69 15.44 -8.34 -7.11
C GLU A 69 16.89 -8.85 -7.06
N GLU A 70 17.58 -8.69 -5.94
CA GLU A 70 18.95 -9.19 -5.73
C GLU A 70 19.04 -10.71 -5.92
N VAL A 71 18.09 -11.47 -5.37
CA VAL A 71 18.04 -12.93 -5.54
C VAL A 71 17.77 -13.32 -7.00
N SER A 72 16.98 -12.51 -7.72
CA SER A 72 16.64 -12.73 -9.14
C SER A 72 17.77 -12.31 -10.11
N ALA A 73 18.69 -11.43 -9.69
CA ALA A 73 19.65 -10.74 -10.55
C ALA A 73 20.65 -11.64 -11.32
N GLY A 74 20.67 -12.95 -11.07
CA GLY A 74 21.46 -13.93 -11.82
C GLY A 74 20.68 -14.81 -12.81
N GLY A 75 19.40 -14.52 -13.04
CA GLY A 75 18.50 -15.42 -13.79
C GLY A 75 18.06 -16.65 -12.99
N ASN A 76 18.33 -16.65 -11.68
CA ASN A 76 17.93 -17.71 -10.77
C ASN A 76 16.43 -17.59 -10.48
N THR A 77 15.69 -18.65 -10.77
CA THR A 77 14.33 -18.80 -10.27
C THR A 77 14.37 -19.14 -8.79
N PHE A 78 13.50 -18.52 -8.00
CA PHE A 78 13.32 -18.85 -6.59
C PHE A 78 11.86 -19.18 -6.30
N ALA A 79 11.64 -19.99 -5.25
CA ALA A 79 10.31 -20.22 -4.70
C ALA A 79 10.09 -19.28 -3.52
N LEU A 80 8.92 -18.62 -3.48
CA LEU A 80 8.52 -17.76 -2.37
C LEU A 80 7.44 -18.45 -1.55
N ALA A 81 7.64 -18.54 -0.23
CA ALA A 81 6.64 -19.03 0.70
C ALA A 81 6.12 -17.88 1.59
N ASP A 82 4.83 -17.54 1.47
CA ASP A 82 4.15 -16.54 2.31
C ASP A 82 3.61 -17.20 3.59
N HIS A 83 4.44 -17.26 4.62
CA HIS A 83 4.05 -17.83 5.91
C HIS A 83 3.08 -16.90 6.64
N GLY A 84 1.89 -17.43 6.96
CA GLY A 84 0.85 -16.64 7.63
C GLY A 84 0.12 -15.68 6.69
N ALA A 85 0.04 -16.01 5.40
CA ALA A 85 -0.58 -15.19 4.34
C ALA A 85 -1.97 -14.62 4.70
N GLY A 86 -2.74 -15.30 5.54
CA GLY A 86 -4.05 -14.83 6.00
C GLY A 86 -5.01 -14.63 4.83
N LYS A 87 -5.32 -13.36 4.51
CA LYS A 87 -6.15 -12.98 3.35
C LYS A 87 -5.36 -12.81 2.04
N SER A 88 -4.09 -13.21 2.03
CA SER A 88 -3.21 -13.25 0.85
C SER A 88 -2.95 -11.89 0.17
N TYR A 89 -2.96 -10.79 0.93
CA TYR A 89 -2.70 -9.46 0.36
C TYR A 89 -1.28 -9.30 -0.20
N LEU A 90 -0.27 -9.94 0.42
CA LEU A 90 1.11 -9.84 -0.04
C LEU A 90 1.28 -10.55 -1.39
N VAL A 91 0.83 -11.81 -1.47
CA VAL A 91 0.80 -12.57 -2.72
C VAL A 91 0.01 -11.83 -3.80
N PHE A 92 -1.15 -11.26 -3.44
CA PHE A 92 -1.94 -10.44 -4.37
C PHE A 92 -1.14 -9.24 -4.90
N ILE A 93 -0.39 -8.53 -4.05
CA ILE A 93 0.45 -7.42 -4.54
C ILE A 93 1.59 -7.91 -5.44
N LEU A 94 2.23 -9.03 -5.10
CA LEU A 94 3.40 -9.53 -5.83
C LEU A 94 3.06 -10.06 -7.23
N TYR A 95 1.86 -10.61 -7.42
CA TYR A 95 1.48 -11.27 -8.66
C TYR A 95 0.33 -10.57 -9.40
N ASP A 96 -0.61 -9.95 -8.68
CA ASP A 96 -1.90 -9.46 -9.20
C ASP A 96 -2.07 -7.92 -9.22
N LEU A 97 -1.12 -7.12 -8.70
CA LEU A 97 -1.10 -5.65 -8.84
C LEU A 97 0.07 -5.19 -9.69
#